data_AF-A0A6P0IH39-F1
#
_entry.id   AF-A0A6P0IH39-F1
#
_cell.length_a   1.000
_cell.length_b   1.000
_cell.length_c   1.000
_cell.angle_alpha   90.00
_cell.angle_beta   90.00
_cell.angle_gamma   90.00
#
_symmetry.space_group_name_H-M   'P 1'
#
loop_
_entity.id
_entity.type
_entity.pdbx_description
1 polymer ?
#
loop_
_entity_poly.entity_id
_entity_poly.type
_entity_poly.pdbx_seq_one_letter_code
_entity_poly.pdbx_strand_id
1 'polypeptide(L)'
;VHLHPQLNILDVKQDMLKAITELQPFEISRYLPVSGVQSLVDSAVASCLLPLFDSPQSMPSLVERWQRLRPVDPVTLESISDQKAFDTVKEALMGLENYGYVLVEG
;
A
#
# COMPACT_ATOMS: atom_id res chain seq x y z
N VAL A 1 -0.28 -10.78 5.17
CA VAL A 1 0.16 -9.37 5.31
C VAL A 1 -0.77 -8.68 6.28
N HIS A 2 -0.22 -7.99 7.27
CA HIS A 2 -0.95 -7.28 8.31
C HIS A 2 -0.51 -5.82 8.33
N LEU A 3 -1.42 -4.91 8.67
CA LEU A 3 -1.05 -3.55 9.03
C LEU A 3 -0.45 -3.54 10.45
N HIS A 4 0.54 -2.70 10.71
CA HIS A 4 1.04 -2.50 12.06
C HIS A 4 -0.10 -2.08 13.01
N PRO A 5 -0.24 -2.64 14.23
CA PRO A 5 -1.38 -2.37 15.10
C PRO A 5 -1.60 -0.88 15.43
N GLN A 6 -0.52 -0.09 15.55
CA GLN A 6 -0.62 1.35 15.83
C GLN A 6 -1.16 2.16 14.64
N LEU A 7 -1.11 1.62 13.43
CA LEU A 7 -1.72 2.22 12.25
C LEU A 7 -3.18 1.79 12.07
N ASN A 8 -3.63 0.72 12.75
CA ASN A 8 -4.99 0.20 12.62
C ASN A 8 -5.98 0.96 13.51
N ILE A 9 -6.07 2.27 13.31
CA ILE A 9 -7.00 3.17 14.00
C ILE A 9 -7.81 3.98 12.99
N LEU A 10 -8.98 4.48 13.43
CA LEU A 10 -9.96 5.10 12.55
C LEU A 10 -9.41 6.33 11.79
N ASP A 11 -8.66 7.19 12.48
CA ASP A 11 -8.12 8.43 11.90
C ASP A 11 -7.15 8.15 10.74
N VAL A 12 -6.28 7.14 10.91
CA VAL A 12 -5.35 6.70 9.85
C VAL A 12 -6.13 6.20 8.63
N LYS A 13 -7.20 5.41 8.85
CA LYS A 13 -8.06 4.91 7.77
C LYS A 13 -8.73 6.06 7.02
N GLN A 14 -9.26 7.07 7.74
CA GLN A 14 -9.92 8.22 7.14
C GLN A 14 -8.95 9.08 6.31
N ASP A 15 -7.76 9.36 6.83
CA ASP A 15 -6.76 10.14 6.11
C ASP A 15 -6.21 9.39 4.89
N MET A 16 -6.07 8.06 4.98
CA MET A 16 -5.73 7.22 3.83
C MET A 16 -6.81 7.26 2.77
N LEU A 17 -8.09 7.13 3.16
CA LEU A 17 -9.23 7.22 2.24
C LEU A 17 -9.28 8.58 1.53
N LYS A 18 -9.02 9.66 2.26
CA LYS A 18 -8.93 11.01 1.69
C LYS A 18 -7.79 11.10 0.66
N ALA A 19 -6.58 10.66 1.01
CA ALA A 19 -5.44 10.68 0.11
C ALA A 19 -5.69 9.87 -1.17
N ILE A 20 -6.30 8.68 -1.05
CA ILE A 20 -6.71 7.85 -2.19
C ILE A 20 -7.71 8.58 -3.08
N THR A 21 -8.76 9.18 -2.48
CA THR A 21 -9.83 9.88 -3.21
C THR A 21 -9.30 11.10 -3.97
N GLU A 22 -8.34 11.81 -3.38
CA GLU A 22 -7.71 13.00 -3.95
C GLU A 22 -6.50 12.68 -4.85
N LEU A 23 -6.19 11.39 -5.05
CA LEU A 23 -5.02 10.89 -5.78
C LEU A 23 -3.69 11.50 -5.28
N GLN A 24 -3.60 11.74 -3.97
CA GLN A 24 -2.42 12.27 -3.31
C GLN A 24 -1.61 11.15 -2.63
N PRO A 25 -0.28 11.33 -2.47
CA PRO A 25 0.52 10.46 -1.63
C PRO A 25 0.02 10.46 -0.17
N PHE A 26 -0.01 9.28 0.44
CA PHE A 26 -0.30 9.11 1.86
C PHE A 26 0.99 9.03 2.67
N GLU A 27 1.20 9.97 3.59
CA GLU A 27 2.39 10.00 4.44
C GLU A 27 2.21 9.12 5.68
N ILE A 28 2.56 7.84 5.54
CA ILE A 28 2.36 6.85 6.61
C ILE A 28 3.26 7.11 7.82
N SER A 29 4.43 7.72 7.61
CA SER A 29 5.40 8.05 8.68
C SER A 29 4.87 9.04 9.70
N ARG A 30 3.80 9.81 9.40
CA ARG A 30 3.23 10.75 10.37
C ARG A 30 2.54 10.05 11.56
N TYR A 31 2.09 8.80 11.37
CA TYR A 31 1.36 8.04 12.38
C TYR A 31 2.24 7.03 13.11
N LEU A 32 3.33 6.58 12.48
CA LEU A 32 4.35 5.74 13.08
C LEU A 32 5.73 6.35 12.77
N PRO A 33 6.18 7.36 13.54
CA PRO A 33 7.41 8.07 13.24
C PRO A 33 8.62 7.15 13.27
N VAL A 34 9.31 7.06 12.13
CA VAL A 34 10.66 6.49 12.04
C VAL A 34 11.64 7.65 11.98
N SER A 35 12.53 7.74 12.96
CA SER A 35 13.45 8.87 13.12
C SER A 35 14.18 9.22 11.82
N GLY A 36 13.98 10.45 11.33
CA GLY A 36 14.69 11.00 10.17
C GLY A 36 14.22 10.53 8.80
N VAL A 37 13.12 9.75 8.71
CA VAL A 37 12.62 9.23 7.42
C VAL A 37 11.17 9.67 7.20
N GLN A 38 10.93 10.39 6.10
CA GLN A 38 9.58 10.62 5.58
C GLN A 38 9.22 9.45 4.65
N SER A 39 8.11 8.77 4.92
CA SER A 39 7.60 7.68 4.10
C SER A 39 6.29 8.08 3.46
N LEU A 40 6.32 8.28 2.14
CA LEU A 40 5.15 8.53 1.32
C LEU A 40 4.76 7.25 0.57
N VAL A 41 3.47 6.95 0.57
CA VAL A 41 2.88 5.83 -0.15
C VAL A 41 2.04 6.38 -1.29
N ASP A 42 2.31 5.96 -2.53
CA ASP A 42 1.47 6.31 -3.68
C ASP A 42 0.01 5.88 -3.43
N SER A 43 -0.93 6.64 -3.97
CA SER A 43 -2.38 6.41 -3.85
C SER A 43 -2.84 5.00 -4.31
N ALA A 44 -2.22 4.40 -5.33
CA ALA A 44 -2.57 3.06 -5.77
C ALA A 44 -2.04 1.98 -4.82
N VAL A 45 -0.82 2.17 -4.28
CA VAL A 45 -0.31 1.34 -3.19
C VAL A 45 -1.14 1.49 -1.92
N ALA A 46 -1.49 2.71 -1.51
CA ALA A 46 -2.36 2.95 -0.36
C ALA A 46 -3.73 2.28 -0.53
N SER A 47 -4.31 2.36 -1.74
CA SER A 47 -5.55 1.67 -2.09
C SER A 47 -5.43 0.15 -1.97
N CYS A 48 -4.27 -0.41 -2.29
CA CYS A 48 -3.96 -1.83 -2.14
C CYS A 48 -3.96 -2.24 -0.66
N LEU A 49 -3.43 -1.41 0.23
CA LEU A 49 -3.37 -1.67 1.69
C LEU A 49 -4.71 -1.52 2.41
N LEU A 50 -5.68 -0.82 1.83
CA LEU A 50 -6.95 -0.48 2.48
C LEU A 50 -7.70 -1.66 3.16
N PRO A 51 -7.75 -2.88 2.58
CA PRO A 51 -8.42 -4.01 3.23
C PRO A 51 -7.72 -4.50 4.52
N LEU A 52 -6.44 -4.14 4.72
CA LEU A 52 -5.67 -4.54 5.91
C LEU A 52 -6.19 -3.94 7.22
N PHE A 53 -6.99 -2.88 7.15
CA PHE A 53 -7.68 -2.31 8.33
C PHE A 53 -8.77 -3.25 8.86
N ASP A 54 -9.37 -4.07 8.00
CA ASP A 54 -10.48 -4.96 8.36
C ASP A 54 -9.97 -6.36 8.66
N SER A 55 -9.05 -6.88 7.84
CA SER A 55 -8.43 -8.18 8.07
C SER A 55 -7.11 -8.35 7.31
N PRO A 56 -6.24 -9.27 7.76
CA PRO A 56 -5.00 -9.60 7.05
C PRO A 56 -5.29 -10.08 5.63
N GLN A 57 -4.43 -9.71 4.69
CA GLN A 57 -4.58 -10.08 3.28
C GLN A 57 -3.44 -10.98 2.79
N SER A 58 -3.76 -11.81 1.81
CA SER A 58 -2.77 -12.59 1.06
C SER A 58 -2.06 -11.70 0.02
N MET A 59 -0.81 -12.05 -0.33
CA MET A 59 -0.11 -11.35 -1.41
C MET A 59 -0.91 -11.38 -2.74
N PRO A 60 -1.46 -12.53 -3.20
CA PRO A 60 -2.29 -12.55 -4.40
C PRO A 60 -3.49 -11.60 -4.37
N SER A 61 -4.20 -11.50 -3.24
CA SER A 61 -5.36 -10.61 -3.10
C SER A 61 -4.97 -9.13 -3.23
N LEU A 62 -3.81 -8.75 -2.67
CA LEU A 62 -3.25 -7.41 -2.78
C LEU A 62 -2.83 -7.09 -4.24
N VAL A 63 -2.16 -8.04 -4.90
CA VAL A 63 -1.74 -7.91 -6.31
C VAL A 63 -2.95 -7.74 -7.23
N GLU A 64 -3.96 -8.60 -7.09
CA GLU A 64 -5.19 -8.52 -7.88
C GLU A 64 -5.88 -7.15 -7.70
N ARG A 65 -5.97 -6.68 -6.46
CA ARG A 65 -6.57 -5.37 -6.16
C ARG A 65 -5.77 -4.23 -6.80
N TRP A 66 -4.45 -4.24 -6.70
CA TRP A 66 -3.59 -3.21 -7.28
C TRP A 66 -3.69 -3.19 -8.81
N GLN A 67 -3.65 -4.35 -9.46
CA GLN A 67 -3.72 -4.47 -10.92
C GLN A 67 -5.08 -3.99 -11.48
N ARG A 68 -6.19 -4.20 -10.75
CA ARG A 68 -7.50 -3.63 -11.13
C ARG A 68 -7.52 -2.10 -11.11
N LEU A 69 -6.71 -1.46 -10.27
CA LEU A 69 -6.58 0.00 -10.17
C LEU A 69 -5.58 0.56 -11.20
N ARG A 70 -4.59 -0.25 -11.60
CA ARG A 70 -3.56 0.07 -12.60
C ARG A 70 -3.56 -1.00 -13.70
N PRO A 71 -4.59 -1.06 -14.56
CA PRO A 71 -4.70 -2.12 -15.57
C PRO A 71 -3.69 -1.95 -16.71
N VAL A 72 -3.19 -0.73 -16.92
CA VAL A 72 -2.27 -0.39 -18.01
C VAL A 72 -1.03 0.33 -17.47
N ASP A 73 0.11 0.09 -18.10
CA ASP A 73 1.35 0.81 -17.83
C ASP A 73 1.20 2.27 -18.28
N PRO A 74 1.49 3.26 -17.42
CA PRO A 74 1.27 4.66 -17.73
C PRO A 74 2.22 5.23 -18.79
N VAL A 75 3.31 4.52 -19.13
CA VAL A 75 4.30 4.93 -20.13
C VAL A 75 4.00 4.28 -21.48
N THR A 76 3.72 2.97 -21.51
CA THR A 76 3.50 2.23 -22.78
C THR A 76 2.03 2.15 -23.19
N LEU A 77 1.10 2.36 -22.26
CA LEU A 77 -0.34 2.13 -22.40
C LEU A 77 -0.73 0.66 -22.67
N GLU A 78 0.22 -0.27 -22.52
CA GLU A 78 -0.03 -1.70 -22.62
C GLU A 78 -0.52 -2.26 -21.28
N SER A 79 -1.22 -3.40 -21.31
CA SER A 79 -1.68 -4.06 -20.10
C SER A 79 -0.52 -4.46 -19.19
N ILE A 80 -0.64 -4.20 -17.88
CA ILE A 80 0.36 -4.64 -16.91
C ILE A 80 0.28 -6.16 -16.75
N SER A 81 1.41 -6.85 -16.90
CA SER A 81 1.49 -8.29 -16.68
C SER A 81 1.37 -8.65 -15.19
N ASP A 82 0.88 -9.84 -14.91
CA ASP A 82 0.73 -10.33 -13.53
C ASP A 82 2.07 -10.33 -12.77
N GLN A 83 3.16 -10.68 -13.44
CA GLN A 83 4.50 -10.64 -12.86
C GLN A 83 4.90 -9.21 -12.48
N LYS A 84 4.65 -8.23 -13.36
CA LYS A 84 4.96 -6.82 -13.07
C LYS A 84 4.10 -6.28 -11.92
N ALA A 85 2.83 -6.66 -11.86
CA ALA A 85 1.96 -6.32 -10.74
C ALA A 85 2.45 -6.93 -9.42
N PHE A 86 2.84 -8.20 -9.44
CA PHE A 86 3.42 -8.89 -8.29
C PHE A 86 4.69 -8.21 -7.79
N ASP A 87 5.65 -7.95 -8.69
CA ASP A 87 6.93 -7.32 -8.33
C ASP A 87 6.72 -5.92 -7.75
N THR A 88 5.79 -5.13 -8.33
CA THR A 88 5.46 -3.79 -7.83
C THR A 88 4.89 -3.82 -6.41
N VAL A 89 3.92 -4.70 -6.15
CA VAL A 89 3.32 -4.83 -4.81
C VAL A 89 4.32 -5.40 -3.82
N LYS A 90 5.15 -6.36 -4.23
CA LYS A 90 6.20 -6.94 -3.40
C LYS A 90 7.23 -5.89 -2.98
N GLU A 91 7.75 -5.09 -3.92
CA GLU A 91 8.70 -4.01 -3.62
C GLU A 91 8.10 -2.98 -2.66
N ALA A 92 6.85 -2.60 -2.87
CA ALA A 92 6.14 -1.69 -1.97
C ALA A 92 6.00 -2.26 -0.56
N LEU A 93 5.59 -3.53 -0.43
CA LEU A 93 5.44 -4.19 0.87
C LEU A 93 6.77 -4.39 1.59
N MET A 94 7.83 -4.76 0.88
CA MET A 94 9.18 -4.85 1.45
C MET A 94 9.66 -3.50 1.99
N GLY A 95 9.42 -2.42 1.23
CA GLY A 95 9.73 -1.07 1.69
C GLY A 95 8.98 -0.71 2.97
N LEU A 96 7.69 -1.02 3.03
CA LEU A 96 6.86 -0.75 4.20
C LEU A 96 7.23 -1.62 5.41
N GLU A 97 7.59 -2.88 5.18
CA GLU A 97 8.01 -3.83 6.21
C GLU A 97 9.35 -3.41 6.84
N ASN A 98 10.32 -2.96 6.03
CA ASN A 98 11.61 -2.48 6.53
C ASN A 98 11.49 -1.32 7.54
N TYR A 99 10.40 -0.56 7.47
CA TYR A 99 10.08 0.52 8.39
C TYR A 99 9.01 0.15 9.43
N GLY A 100 8.56 -1.11 9.46
CA GLY A 100 7.63 -1.63 10.45
C GLY A 100 6.17 -1.23 10.24
N TYR A 101 5.79 -0.68 9.08
CA TYR A 101 4.41 -0.26 8.81
C TYR A 101 3.49 -1.44 8.49
N VAL A 102 4.03 -2.52 7.94
CA VAL A 102 3.32 -3.77 7.67
C VAL A 102 4.14 -4.95 8.19
N LEU A 103 3.45 -6.07 8.42
CA LEU A 103 4.06 -7.34 8.79
C LEU A 103 3.75 -8.34 7.66
N VAL A 104 4.79 -8.91 7.05
CA VAL A 104 4.64 -9.95 6.02
C VAL A 104 4.93 -11.31 6.66
N GLU A 105 3.93 -12.19 6.69
CA GLU A 105 4.12 -13.57 7.10
C GLU A 105 4.51 -14.40 5.87
N GLY A 106 5.57 -15.20 5.99
CA GLY A 106 6.14 -16.03 4.93
C GLY A 106 5.45 -17.38 4.78
#